data_AF-A0A087VLN8-F1
#
_entry.id   AF-A0A087VLN8-F1
#
_cell.length_a   1.000
_cell.length_b   1.000
_cell.length_c   1.000
_cell.angle_alpha   90.00
_cell.angle_beta   90.00
_cell.angle_gamma   90.00
#
_symmetry.space_group_name_H-M   'P 1'
#
loop_
_entity.id
_entity.type
_entity.pdbx_description
1 polymer ?
#
loop_
_entity_poly.entity_id
_entity_poly.type
_entity_poly.pdbx_seq_one_letter_code
_entity_poly.pdbx_strand_id
1 'polypeptide(L)'
;SRKADSIKSRTNSESEPGWNLYIINTVSTIQLYREMVDYSKTYENVKTESCIHLLSEAHLLVRAAIMDPSFLKSDEKEELQRAFRESCAFLGDCYSRFDTRDYHLALPYYRMSGLSMTEVLKRLVSEGDEIQTYERGFIFYLTHSLNEDLNEELSKESANKVLRIFCLADPVQLPHILCSPCMRNVCPLTAVKYLQKVEKTMPSVVLTLTKAFMALKMGDLTMYEHEMDSYKETILACGFIGQPKLLRQHKGGIVIPTEFAVHLKETHPGLLVAATVALHENSKIELEEADTFFKLLCRNSENTIPQLLVDFWEALLVVCSQEETLQELLLRVTSQYVWRISKQQLPETKPLKTTEDLINSCSHFGLIFPWVTSIMSMGSPSDKDYCEDVSKLQSLLCSQSINIDSALPVLEPLTEAGNVGLTIHVLCDTRLGKYEEAIDQLLKRCPDAAVLYAQHELKDDSRAVWWNKLLPELCKRTRLAGNDCPILISSLKETLSVVAMELELRDFLSLLPEDGTAAFFLPHLLHCSQRKLLT
;
A
#
# COMPACT_ATOMS: atom_id res chain seq x y z
N SER A 1 53.45 51.38 69.26
CA SER A 1 54.86 51.67 69.61
C SER A 1 55.55 52.23 68.38
N ARG A 2 55.97 53.52 68.46
CA ARG A 2 57.00 54.26 67.66
C ARG A 2 56.87 54.31 66.12
N LYS A 3 57.07 55.42 65.40
CA LYS A 3 57.20 56.88 65.58
C LYS A 3 57.53 57.43 64.16
N ALA A 4 57.05 58.63 63.80
CA ALA A 4 57.72 59.69 62.99
C ALA A 4 58.48 59.31 61.68
N ASP A 5 58.50 60.06 60.58
CA ASP A 5 58.11 61.43 60.26
C ASP A 5 58.15 61.60 58.73
N SER A 6 57.39 62.61 58.27
CA SER A 6 57.48 63.42 57.05
C SER A 6 58.55 63.13 55.99
N ILE A 7 58.18 63.27 54.70
CA ILE A 7 58.67 64.35 53.81
C ILE A 7 57.75 64.41 52.57
N LYS A 8 57.15 65.58 52.36
CA LYS A 8 56.59 65.97 51.05
C LYS A 8 57.75 66.32 50.13
N SER A 9 57.81 65.70 48.96
CA SER A 9 58.32 66.38 47.77
C SER A 9 57.33 66.18 46.63
N ARG A 10 56.70 67.29 46.23
CA ARG A 10 55.99 67.40 44.96
C ARG A 10 57.06 67.54 43.88
N THR A 11 57.16 66.56 43.01
CA THR A 11 57.67 66.74 41.65
C THR A 11 56.55 66.37 40.71
N ASN A 12 56.12 67.36 39.94
CA ASN A 12 55.11 67.23 38.90
C ASN A 12 55.56 66.17 37.89
N SER A 13 54.87 65.04 37.85
CA SER A 13 54.76 64.24 36.64
C SER A 13 53.35 64.47 36.11
N GLU A 14 53.27 64.89 34.86
CA GLU A 14 52.05 65.13 34.10
C GLU A 14 51.01 64.04 34.40
N SER A 15 49.84 64.47 34.88
CA SER A 15 48.73 63.58 35.13
C SER A 15 48.22 63.08 33.79
N GLU A 16 48.61 61.86 33.41
CA GLU A 16 47.88 61.08 32.42
C GLU A 16 46.38 61.12 32.78
N PRO A 17 45.46 61.26 31.80
CA PRO A 17 44.04 61.28 32.09
C PRO A 17 43.68 60.00 32.82
N GLY A 18 43.34 60.14 34.11
CA GLY A 18 43.00 59.02 34.98
C GLY A 18 41.74 58.35 34.46
N TRP A 19 41.92 57.21 33.79
CA TRP A 19 40.80 56.37 33.41
C TRP A 19 40.23 55.73 34.67
N ASN A 20 38.97 56.06 34.97
CA ASN A 20 38.21 55.33 35.96
C ASN A 20 37.61 54.09 35.29
N LEU A 21 38.18 52.92 35.58
CA LEU A 21 37.63 51.64 35.13
C LEU A 21 36.53 51.22 36.10
N TYR A 22 35.28 51.25 35.64
CA TYR A 22 34.16 50.67 36.36
C TYR A 22 33.98 49.23 35.92
N ILE A 23 34.32 48.29 36.80
CA ILE A 23 33.97 46.88 36.61
C ILE A 23 32.56 46.71 37.17
N ILE A 24 31.58 46.67 36.28
CA ILE A 24 30.21 46.31 36.64
C ILE A 24 30.16 44.79 36.72
N ASN A 25 29.89 44.25 37.92
CA ASN A 25 29.58 42.84 38.03
C ASN A 25 28.25 42.60 37.32
N THR A 26 28.32 41.94 36.16
CA THR A 26 27.14 41.57 35.38
C THR A 26 26.41 40.42 36.08
N VAL A 27 25.08 40.49 36.10
CA VAL A 27 24.23 39.38 36.53
C VAL A 27 24.44 38.19 35.60
N SER A 28 24.39 36.96 36.13
CA SER A 28 24.51 35.77 35.27
C SER A 28 23.32 35.67 34.32
N THR A 29 23.54 35.13 33.11
CA THR A 29 22.50 34.98 32.09
C THR A 29 21.25 34.26 32.61
N ILE A 30 21.45 33.21 33.41
CA ILE A 30 20.36 32.41 33.98
C ILE A 30 19.57 33.21 35.02
N GLN A 31 20.25 34.01 35.84
CA GLN A 31 19.60 34.85 36.83
C GLN A 31 18.77 35.95 36.16
N LEU A 32 19.33 36.62 35.15
CA LEU A 32 18.60 37.62 34.37
C LEU A 32 17.39 37.00 33.66
N TYR A 33 17.55 35.82 33.05
CA TYR A 33 16.44 35.07 32.44
C TYR A 33 15.30 34.81 33.43
N ARG A 34 15.62 34.32 34.64
CA ARG A 34 14.61 34.05 35.68
C ARG A 34 13.86 35.31 36.08
N GLU A 35 14.57 36.42 36.25
CA GLU A 35 13.95 37.72 36.56
C GLU A 35 13.02 38.21 35.44
N MET A 36 13.41 38.03 34.17
CA MET A 36 12.55 38.37 33.03
C MET A 36 11.28 37.51 32.99
N VAL A 37 11.39 36.20 33.25
CA VAL A 37 10.24 35.28 33.32
C VAL A 37 9.32 35.62 34.50
N ASP A 38 9.88 35.92 35.67
CA ASP A 38 9.07 36.29 36.83
C ASP A 38 8.36 37.63 36.60
N TYR A 39 9.01 38.57 35.93
CA TYR A 39 8.40 39.83 35.55
C TYR A 39 7.31 39.65 34.48
N SER A 40 7.46 38.70 33.54
CA SER A 40 6.45 38.45 32.49
C SER A 40 5.10 38.00 33.05
N LYS A 41 5.09 37.28 34.18
CA LYS A 41 3.86 36.85 34.89
C LYS A 41 2.96 38.03 35.28
N THR A 42 3.53 39.23 35.47
CA THR A 42 2.73 40.43 35.77
C THR A 42 1.89 40.92 34.58
N TYR A 43 2.26 40.53 33.36
CA TYR A 43 1.57 40.90 32.12
C TYR A 43 0.55 39.85 31.63
N GLU A 44 0.54 38.66 32.23
CA GLU A 44 -0.23 37.48 31.77
C GLU A 44 -1.74 37.75 31.63
N ASN A 45 -2.30 38.65 32.46
CA ASN A 45 -3.73 38.92 32.52
C ASN A 45 -4.18 40.23 31.84
N VAL A 46 -3.26 41.12 31.43
CA VAL A 46 -3.59 42.51 31.05
C VAL A 46 -3.03 42.93 29.69
N LYS A 47 -1.88 42.40 29.25
CA LYS A 47 -1.22 42.77 27.98
C LYS A 47 -0.45 41.60 27.37
N THR A 48 -1.13 40.81 26.55
CA THR A 48 -0.61 39.58 25.92
C THR A 48 0.64 39.81 25.08
N GLU A 49 0.68 40.89 24.28
CA GLU A 49 1.85 41.25 23.45
C GLU A 49 3.09 41.61 24.27
N SER A 50 2.93 42.31 25.40
CA SER A 50 4.05 42.67 26.27
C SER A 50 4.67 41.44 26.94
N CYS A 51 3.84 40.47 27.31
CA CYS A 51 4.30 39.18 27.84
C CYS A 51 5.11 38.40 26.78
N ILE A 52 4.57 38.29 25.56
CA ILE A 52 5.22 37.60 24.43
C ILE A 52 6.57 38.26 24.10
N HIS A 53 6.62 39.59 24.02
CA HIS A 53 7.87 40.32 23.73
C HIS A 53 8.94 40.05 24.79
N LEU A 54 8.60 40.20 26.08
CA LEU A 54 9.57 39.98 27.16
C LEU A 54 10.08 38.54 27.20
N LEU A 55 9.19 37.55 27.02
CA LEU A 55 9.58 36.15 26.94
C LEU A 55 10.40 35.83 25.69
N SER A 56 10.15 36.53 24.58
CA SER A 56 10.93 36.39 23.35
C SER A 56 12.35 36.93 23.55
N GLU A 57 12.51 38.08 24.23
CA GLU A 57 13.81 38.62 24.61
C GLU A 57 14.56 37.68 25.56
N ALA A 58 13.85 37.14 26.57
CA ALA A 58 14.41 36.17 27.52
C ALA A 58 14.87 34.88 26.81
N HIS A 59 14.09 34.39 25.84
CA HIS A 59 14.44 33.24 25.01
C HIS A 59 15.67 33.52 24.14
N LEU A 60 15.76 34.70 23.52
CA LEU A 60 16.91 35.10 22.71
C LEU A 60 18.19 35.21 23.56
N LEU A 61 18.08 35.75 24.78
CA LEU A 61 19.19 35.83 25.74
C LEU A 61 19.76 34.43 26.04
N VAL A 62 18.90 33.47 26.39
CA VAL A 62 19.32 32.09 26.69
C VAL A 62 19.85 31.39 25.45
N ARG A 63 19.18 31.55 24.30
CA ARG A 63 19.62 30.97 23.02
C ARG A 63 20.99 31.48 22.59
N ALA A 64 21.26 32.78 22.75
CA ALA A 64 22.55 33.38 22.44
C ALA A 64 23.66 32.77 23.31
N ALA A 65 23.40 32.59 24.61
CA ALA A 65 24.35 31.98 25.52
C ALA A 65 24.61 30.49 25.22
N ILE A 66 23.63 29.74 24.70
CA ILE A 66 23.84 28.35 24.25
C ILE A 66 24.75 28.28 23.02
N MET A 67 24.67 29.28 22.14
CA MET A 67 25.42 29.34 20.89
C MET A 67 26.88 29.77 21.07
N ASP A 68 27.30 30.15 22.29
CA ASP A 68 28.70 30.46 22.61
C ASP A 68 29.41 29.22 23.20
N PRO A 69 30.20 28.48 22.41
CA PRO A 69 30.85 27.25 22.85
C PRO A 69 32.03 27.49 23.80
N SER A 70 32.46 28.75 24.02
CA SER A 70 33.75 29.06 24.64
C SER A 70 33.75 29.17 26.17
N PHE A 71 32.58 29.13 26.83
CA PHE A 71 32.46 29.50 28.26
C PHE A 71 31.71 28.55 29.18
N LEU A 72 31.22 27.38 28.73
CA LEU A 72 30.33 26.56 29.55
C LEU A 72 31.06 25.38 30.21
N LYS A 73 31.09 25.36 31.56
CA LYS A 73 31.32 24.12 32.32
C LYS A 73 30.14 23.17 32.11
N SER A 74 30.35 21.85 32.33
CA SER A 74 29.31 20.83 32.10
C SER A 74 27.99 21.15 32.83
N ASP A 75 28.06 21.58 34.09
CA ASP A 75 26.89 21.84 34.93
C ASP A 75 26.13 23.11 34.49
N GLU A 76 26.85 24.17 34.11
CA GLU A 76 26.27 25.42 33.60
C GLU A 76 25.59 25.21 32.24
N LYS A 77 26.14 24.31 31.42
CA LYS A 77 25.55 23.91 30.14
C LYS A 77 24.20 23.21 30.34
N GLU A 78 24.10 22.30 31.31
CA GLU A 78 22.84 21.61 31.62
C GLU A 78 21.77 22.57 32.15
N GLU A 79 22.16 23.50 33.04
CA GLU A 79 21.24 24.49 33.58
C GLU A 79 20.73 25.44 32.48
N LEU A 80 21.61 25.86 31.57
CA LEU A 80 21.25 26.71 30.44
C LEU A 80 20.36 25.98 29.43
N GLN A 81 20.61 24.70 29.15
CA GLN A 81 19.73 23.87 28.32
C GLN A 81 18.34 23.70 28.94
N ARG A 82 18.27 23.54 30.28
CA ARG A 82 16.99 23.48 31.00
C ARG A 82 16.24 24.80 30.88
N ALA A 83 16.92 25.93 31.10
CA ALA A 83 16.35 27.27 30.93
C ALA A 83 15.86 27.50 29.48
N PHE A 84 16.59 26.99 28.48
CA PHE A 84 16.15 27.08 27.08
C PHE A 84 14.87 26.30 26.83
N ARG A 85 14.80 25.03 27.25
CA ARG A 85 13.58 24.22 27.10
C ARG A 85 12.39 24.86 27.82
N GLU A 86 12.63 25.41 29.01
CA GLU A 86 11.61 26.13 29.78
C GLU A 86 11.15 27.40 29.06
N SER A 87 12.07 28.20 28.52
CA SER A 87 11.74 29.39 27.73
C SER A 87 10.88 29.06 26.51
N CYS A 88 11.17 27.95 25.83
CA CYS A 88 10.38 27.42 24.73
C CYS A 88 8.97 27.02 25.21
N ALA A 89 8.86 26.37 26.38
CA ALA A 89 7.56 26.01 26.95
C ALA A 89 6.70 27.26 27.26
N PHE A 90 7.28 28.31 27.85
CA PHE A 90 6.55 29.55 28.12
C PHE A 90 6.09 30.27 26.86
N LEU A 91 6.93 30.31 25.81
CA LEU A 91 6.51 30.85 24.52
C LEU A 91 5.41 30.01 23.89
N GLY A 92 5.51 28.67 23.96
CA GLY A 92 4.45 27.76 23.52
C GLY A 92 3.12 28.03 24.24
N ASP A 93 3.16 28.24 25.56
CA ASP A 93 1.98 28.58 26.36
C ASP A 93 1.38 29.93 25.94
N CYS A 94 2.20 30.93 25.61
CA CYS A 94 1.70 32.22 25.15
C CYS A 94 1.04 32.11 23.76
N TYR A 95 1.71 31.51 22.78
CA TYR A 95 1.16 31.37 21.43
C TYR A 95 -0.05 30.43 21.36
N SER A 96 -0.22 29.55 22.34
CA SER A 96 -1.37 28.65 22.43
C SER A 96 -2.58 29.26 23.13
N ARG A 97 -2.38 30.11 24.15
CA ARG A 97 -3.45 30.74 24.95
C ARG A 97 -3.94 32.09 24.43
N PHE A 98 -3.18 32.76 23.57
CA PHE A 98 -3.53 34.10 23.10
C PHE A 98 -3.89 34.08 21.62
N ASP A 99 -4.98 34.75 21.26
CA ASP A 99 -5.36 34.97 19.86
C ASP A 99 -4.36 35.94 19.21
N THR A 100 -3.30 35.36 18.65
CA THR A 100 -2.21 36.07 17.98
C THR A 100 -2.19 35.66 16.51
N ARG A 101 -1.71 36.54 15.63
CA ARG A 101 -1.53 36.20 14.21
C ARG A 101 -0.54 35.05 14.01
N ASP A 102 0.41 34.93 14.94
CA ASP A 102 1.49 33.95 14.90
C ASP A 102 1.22 32.71 15.78
N TYR A 103 -0.05 32.36 16.01
CA TYR A 103 -0.47 31.20 16.81
C TYR A 103 0.20 29.88 16.39
N HIS A 104 0.57 29.75 15.11
CA HIS A 104 1.23 28.59 14.54
C HIS A 104 2.61 28.33 15.17
N LEU A 105 3.24 29.35 15.77
CA LEU A 105 4.51 29.23 16.49
C LEU A 105 4.40 28.40 17.77
N ALA A 106 3.20 28.14 18.29
CA ALA A 106 3.01 27.24 19.43
C ALA A 106 3.64 25.86 19.18
N LEU A 107 3.51 25.32 17.95
CA LEU A 107 4.03 24.00 17.58
C LEU A 107 5.57 23.88 17.67
N PRO A 108 6.36 24.70 16.96
CA PRO A 108 7.82 24.61 17.05
C PRO A 108 8.34 24.90 18.46
N TYR A 109 7.73 25.83 19.21
CA TYR A 109 8.14 26.10 20.59
C TYR A 109 7.87 24.91 21.52
N TYR A 110 6.71 24.27 21.45
CA TYR A 110 6.46 23.05 22.22
C TYR A 110 7.41 21.92 21.84
N ARG A 111 7.73 21.73 20.55
CA ARG A 111 8.73 20.74 20.13
C ARG A 111 10.12 21.01 20.70
N MET A 112 10.58 22.26 20.63
CA MET A 112 11.89 22.64 21.19
C MET A 112 11.94 22.52 22.71
N SER A 113 10.80 22.62 23.39
CA SER A 113 10.73 22.40 24.84
C SER A 113 10.95 20.93 25.25
N GLY A 114 10.67 19.99 24.33
CA GLY A 114 10.76 18.55 24.61
C GLY A 114 9.64 18.03 25.53
N LEU A 115 8.57 18.81 25.73
CA LEU A 115 7.41 18.39 26.51
C LEU A 115 6.57 17.36 25.73
N SER A 116 6.01 16.42 26.47
CA SER A 116 4.98 15.49 25.99
C SER A 116 3.63 16.19 25.85
N MET A 117 2.73 15.63 25.03
CA MET A 117 1.37 16.17 24.88
C MET A 117 0.62 16.17 26.21
N THR A 118 0.83 15.15 27.04
CA THR A 118 0.25 15.07 28.39
C THR A 118 0.69 16.23 29.29
N GLU A 119 1.96 16.64 29.21
CA GLU A 119 2.48 17.78 29.97
C GLU A 119 1.90 19.10 29.46
N VAL A 120 1.82 19.29 28.14
CA VAL A 120 1.20 20.49 27.54
C VAL A 120 -0.27 20.61 27.94
N LEU A 121 -1.03 19.49 27.92
CA LEU A 121 -2.42 19.46 28.37
C LEU A 121 -2.57 19.90 29.83
N LYS A 122 -1.68 19.45 30.74
CA LYS A 122 -1.69 19.86 32.15
C LYS A 122 -1.37 21.33 32.35
N ARG A 123 -0.52 21.91 31.51
CA ARG A 123 -0.14 23.33 31.57
C ARG A 123 -1.26 24.26 31.11
N LEU A 124 -2.08 23.82 30.16
CA LEU A 124 -3.08 24.66 29.51
C LEU A 124 -4.49 24.45 30.04
N VAL A 125 -4.82 23.25 30.53
CA VAL A 125 -6.16 22.91 31.01
C VAL A 125 -6.17 22.88 32.53
N SER A 126 -6.59 23.99 33.16
CA SER A 126 -6.84 24.04 34.61
C SER A 126 -7.95 23.07 35.01
N GLU A 127 -7.78 22.41 36.16
CA GLU A 127 -8.80 21.52 36.73
C GLU A 127 -9.96 22.36 37.29
N GLY A 128 -11.02 22.57 36.50
CA GLY A 128 -12.27 23.11 37.02
C GLY A 128 -13.13 23.94 36.07
N ASP A 129 -12.62 24.44 34.95
CA ASP A 129 -13.41 25.34 34.09
C ASP A 129 -14.22 24.59 33.04
N GLU A 130 -15.54 24.63 33.21
CA GLU A 130 -16.49 24.03 32.28
C GLU A 130 -16.70 24.85 30.98
N ILE A 131 -16.17 26.09 30.94
CA ILE A 131 -16.34 27.05 29.83
C ILE A 131 -14.97 27.62 29.43
N GLN A 132 -14.02 26.76 29.04
CA GLN A 132 -12.80 27.22 28.36
C GLN A 132 -13.08 27.34 26.85
N THR A 133 -13.00 28.57 26.33
CA THR A 133 -12.81 28.80 24.90
C THR A 133 -11.36 28.44 24.58
N TYR A 134 -11.15 27.41 23.76
CA TYR A 134 -9.81 27.00 23.34
C TYR A 134 -9.37 27.86 22.17
N GLU A 135 -8.23 28.52 22.31
CA GLU A 135 -7.69 29.38 21.27
C GLU A 135 -7.05 28.59 20.11
N ARG A 136 -6.96 29.25 18.95
CA ARG A 136 -6.50 28.65 17.69
C ARG A 136 -5.12 28.03 17.78
N GLY A 137 -4.19 28.63 18.54
CA GLY A 137 -2.83 28.11 18.70
C GLY A 137 -2.80 26.75 19.41
N PHE A 138 -3.63 26.56 20.43
CA PHE A 138 -3.71 25.29 21.13
C PHE A 138 -4.33 24.19 20.26
N ILE A 139 -5.43 24.50 19.55
CA ILE A 139 -6.05 23.56 18.61
C ILE A 139 -5.10 23.22 17.47
N PHE A 140 -4.35 24.20 16.96
CA PHE A 140 -3.33 23.99 15.93
C PHE A 140 -2.24 23.02 16.40
N TYR A 141 -1.70 23.23 17.62
CA TYR A 141 -0.72 22.31 18.22
C TYR A 141 -1.28 20.89 18.32
N LEU A 142 -2.44 20.71 18.97
CA LEU A 142 -3.04 19.39 19.16
C LEU A 142 -3.32 18.70 17.83
N THR A 143 -3.88 19.42 16.85
CA THR A 143 -4.21 18.85 15.54
C THR A 143 -2.95 18.31 14.85
N HIS A 144 -1.85 19.07 14.85
CA HIS A 144 -0.60 18.64 14.23
C HIS A 144 0.04 17.49 15.00
N SER A 145 0.12 17.58 16.33
CA SER A 145 0.73 16.53 17.14
C SER A 145 -0.05 15.22 17.11
N LEU A 146 -1.39 15.25 17.00
CA LEU A 146 -2.23 14.04 16.89
C LEU A 146 -2.19 13.43 15.48
N ASN A 147 -1.98 14.25 14.45
CA ASN A 147 -1.84 13.78 13.08
C ASN A 147 -0.44 13.22 12.78
N GLU A 148 0.55 13.56 13.58
CA GLU A 148 1.87 12.94 13.52
C GLU A 148 1.84 11.53 14.12
N ASP A 149 2.67 10.64 13.57
CA ASP A 149 2.83 9.26 14.07
C ASP A 149 3.82 9.27 15.25
N LEU A 150 3.45 10.00 16.30
CA LEU A 150 4.17 10.02 17.57
C LEU A 150 3.91 8.70 18.32
N ASN A 151 4.95 8.15 18.95
CA ASN A 151 4.84 6.95 19.79
C ASN A 151 4.25 7.25 21.19
N GLU A 152 3.75 8.46 21.45
CA GLU A 152 3.13 8.82 22.72
C GLU A 152 1.69 8.30 22.78
N GLU A 153 1.35 7.50 23.77
CA GLU A 153 -0.03 7.09 24.06
C GLU A 153 -0.59 7.91 25.23
N LEU A 154 -1.70 8.62 25.02
CA LEU A 154 -2.34 9.38 26.08
C LEU A 154 -3.02 8.47 27.10
N SER A 155 -3.06 8.91 28.36
CA SER A 155 -3.91 8.27 29.37
C SER A 155 -5.39 8.42 29.02
N LYS A 156 -6.25 7.53 29.54
CA LYS A 156 -7.71 7.59 29.32
C LYS A 156 -8.31 8.96 29.67
N GLU A 157 -7.84 9.57 30.77
CA GLU A 157 -8.28 10.89 31.20
C GLU A 157 -7.87 11.98 30.22
N SER A 158 -6.60 12.00 29.80
CA SER A 158 -6.06 12.99 28.86
C SER A 158 -6.71 12.86 27.48
N ALA A 159 -6.88 11.62 26.98
CA ALA A 159 -7.57 11.36 25.71
C ALA A 159 -9.03 11.84 25.75
N ASN A 160 -9.77 11.61 26.85
CA ASN A 160 -11.13 12.12 26.98
C ASN A 160 -11.19 13.65 27.11
N LYS A 161 -10.18 14.28 27.71
CA LYS A 161 -10.04 15.75 27.72
C LYS A 161 -9.85 16.29 26.30
N VAL A 162 -8.92 15.70 25.52
CA VAL A 162 -8.70 16.04 24.09
C VAL A 162 -9.98 15.87 23.28
N LEU A 163 -10.71 14.77 23.49
CA LEU A 163 -11.99 14.53 22.83
C LEU A 163 -13.02 15.64 23.13
N ARG A 164 -13.12 16.08 24.39
CA ARG A 164 -13.99 17.20 24.79
C ARG A 164 -13.56 18.51 24.15
N ILE A 165 -12.25 18.78 24.09
CA ILE A 165 -11.68 19.98 23.45
C ILE A 165 -12.13 20.08 21.99
N PHE A 166 -11.91 19.02 21.20
CA PHE A 166 -12.27 19.02 19.78
C PHE A 166 -13.78 19.04 19.55
N CYS A 167 -14.57 18.38 20.40
CA CYS A 167 -16.04 18.48 20.29
C CYS A 167 -16.55 19.92 20.42
N LEU A 168 -15.86 20.78 21.18
CA LEU A 168 -16.23 22.17 21.40
C LEU A 168 -15.60 23.12 20.38
N ALA A 169 -14.32 22.93 20.06
CA ALA A 169 -13.55 23.86 19.25
C ALA A 169 -13.58 23.56 17.75
N ASP A 170 -13.47 22.29 17.37
CA ASP A 170 -13.44 21.87 15.96
C ASP A 170 -14.00 20.43 15.80
N PRO A 171 -15.34 20.28 15.73
CA PRO A 171 -15.98 18.96 15.65
C PRO A 171 -15.70 18.23 14.31
N VAL A 172 -15.26 18.95 13.28
CA VAL A 172 -14.97 18.37 11.94
C VAL A 172 -13.77 17.44 12.00
N GLN A 173 -12.77 17.77 12.83
CA GLN A 173 -11.54 16.98 12.97
C GLN A 173 -11.71 15.75 13.86
N LEU A 174 -12.83 15.62 14.57
CA LEU A 174 -13.06 14.56 15.55
C LEU A 174 -12.84 13.14 14.99
N PRO A 175 -13.37 12.78 13.80
CA PRO A 175 -13.16 11.45 13.22
C PRO A 175 -11.67 11.17 12.93
N HIS A 176 -10.95 12.17 12.43
CA HIS A 176 -9.54 12.06 12.08
C HIS A 176 -8.65 11.86 13.32
N ILE A 177 -8.92 12.62 14.38
CA ILE A 177 -8.16 12.59 15.62
C ILE A 177 -8.37 11.28 16.39
N LEU A 178 -9.60 10.77 16.41
CA LEU A 178 -9.92 9.52 17.07
C LEU A 178 -9.18 8.30 16.50
N CYS A 179 -8.74 8.41 15.25
CA CYS A 179 -7.95 7.38 14.57
C CYS A 179 -6.44 7.50 14.85
N SER A 180 -6.00 8.56 15.55
CA SER A 180 -4.61 8.76 15.95
C SER A 180 -4.13 7.66 16.93
N PRO A 181 -2.89 7.16 16.81
CA PRO A 181 -2.32 6.24 17.79
C PRO A 181 -2.30 6.82 19.20
N CYS A 182 -2.13 8.15 19.34
CA CYS A 182 -2.14 8.84 20.62
C CYS A 182 -3.48 8.69 21.37
N MET A 183 -4.57 8.50 20.63
CA MET A 183 -5.94 8.39 21.17
C MET A 183 -6.35 6.94 21.47
N ARG A 184 -5.41 5.98 21.46
CA ARG A 184 -5.70 4.55 21.66
C ARG A 184 -6.58 4.25 22.88
N ASN A 185 -6.31 4.93 24.00
CA ASN A 185 -6.94 4.72 25.31
C ASN A 185 -8.20 5.56 25.55
N VAL A 186 -8.75 6.21 24.53
CA VAL A 186 -9.98 6.99 24.64
C VAL A 186 -11.16 6.12 25.08
N CYS A 187 -12.11 6.68 25.84
CA CYS A 187 -13.32 5.97 26.21
C CYS A 187 -14.25 5.84 24.98
N PRO A 188 -14.49 4.63 24.45
CA PRO A 188 -15.26 4.48 23.21
C PRO A 188 -16.72 4.94 23.34
N LEU A 189 -17.35 4.70 24.51
CA LEU A 189 -18.72 5.17 24.81
C LEU A 189 -18.84 6.70 24.73
N THR A 190 -17.82 7.41 25.20
CA THR A 190 -17.78 8.88 25.15
C THR A 190 -17.54 9.37 23.73
N ALA A 191 -16.64 8.70 22.99
CA ALA A 191 -16.35 9.01 21.59
C ALA A 191 -17.60 8.88 20.72
N VAL A 192 -18.35 7.78 20.82
CA VAL A 192 -19.59 7.57 20.06
C VAL A 192 -20.64 8.63 20.37
N LYS A 193 -20.84 8.99 21.65
CA LYS A 193 -21.79 10.05 22.02
C LYS A 193 -21.46 11.39 21.36
N TYR A 194 -20.19 11.74 21.25
CA TYR A 194 -19.79 12.97 20.56
C TYR A 194 -19.90 12.84 19.04
N LEU A 195 -19.50 11.71 18.46
CA LEU A 195 -19.67 11.46 17.03
C LEU A 195 -21.13 11.55 16.58
N GLN A 196 -22.07 11.01 17.37
CA GLN A 196 -23.52 11.12 17.12
C GLN A 196 -24.03 12.57 17.16
N LYS A 197 -23.41 13.45 17.97
CA LYS A 197 -23.76 14.88 17.97
C LYS A 197 -23.24 15.57 16.71
N VAL A 198 -22.02 15.23 16.29
CA VAL A 198 -21.40 15.80 15.08
C VAL A 198 -22.18 15.35 13.83
N GLU A 199 -22.60 14.09 13.77
CA GLU A 199 -23.36 13.55 12.63
C GLU A 199 -24.63 14.33 12.32
N LYS A 200 -25.36 14.78 13.35
CA LYS A 200 -26.56 15.61 13.19
C LYS A 200 -26.30 16.94 12.48
N THR A 201 -25.05 17.41 12.57
CA THR A 201 -24.62 18.69 11.99
C THR A 201 -23.96 18.47 10.64
N MET A 202 -23.13 17.43 10.52
CA MET A 202 -22.33 17.14 9.33
C MET A 202 -22.10 15.63 9.18
N PRO A 203 -22.96 14.92 8.44
CA PRO A 203 -22.76 13.51 8.14
C PRO A 203 -21.60 13.35 7.13
N SER A 204 -20.75 12.35 7.36
CA SER A 204 -19.69 11.97 6.41
C SER A 204 -19.38 10.48 6.53
N VAL A 205 -18.85 9.89 5.46
CA VAL A 205 -18.47 8.46 5.42
C VAL A 205 -17.36 8.17 6.45
N VAL A 206 -16.39 9.08 6.59
CA VAL A 206 -15.31 8.96 7.58
C VAL A 206 -15.88 8.95 9.00
N LEU A 207 -16.89 9.77 9.28
CA LEU A 207 -17.57 9.77 10.57
C LEU A 207 -18.28 8.43 10.83
N THR A 208 -18.99 7.89 9.84
CA THR A 208 -19.64 6.56 9.93
C THR A 208 -18.64 5.44 10.18
N LEU A 209 -17.54 5.40 9.42
CA LEU A 209 -16.46 4.43 9.62
C LEU A 209 -15.80 4.57 11.01
N THR A 210 -15.65 5.80 11.50
CA THR A 210 -15.10 6.03 12.86
C THR A 210 -16.06 5.59 13.94
N LYS A 211 -17.39 5.76 13.75
CA LYS A 211 -18.40 5.19 14.65
C LYS A 211 -18.34 3.66 14.65
N ALA A 212 -18.25 3.02 13.48
CA ALA A 212 -18.09 1.57 13.36
C ALA A 212 -16.82 1.09 14.10
N PHE A 213 -15.69 1.79 13.93
CA PHE A 213 -14.45 1.49 14.64
C PHE A 213 -14.59 1.61 16.16
N MET A 214 -15.28 2.64 16.66
CA MET A 214 -15.53 2.80 18.10
C MET A 214 -16.53 1.77 18.64
N ALA A 215 -17.55 1.39 17.86
CA ALA A 215 -18.49 0.33 18.20
C ALA A 215 -17.78 -1.02 18.34
N LEU A 216 -16.86 -1.32 17.41
CA LEU A 216 -16.00 -2.50 17.50
C LEU A 216 -15.17 -2.50 18.79
N LYS A 217 -14.56 -1.36 19.17
CA LYS A 217 -13.82 -1.22 20.44
C LYS A 217 -14.69 -1.41 21.69
N MET A 218 -16.00 -1.15 21.60
CA MET A 218 -16.95 -1.42 22.70
C MET A 218 -17.39 -2.89 22.76
N GLY A 219 -17.15 -3.67 21.70
CA GLY A 219 -17.75 -4.98 21.51
C GLY A 219 -19.24 -4.91 21.11
N ASP A 220 -19.72 -3.74 20.65
CA ASP A 220 -21.09 -3.54 20.19
C ASP A 220 -21.19 -3.87 18.70
N LEU A 221 -21.38 -5.16 18.40
CA LEU A 221 -21.42 -5.68 17.03
C LEU A 221 -22.68 -5.22 16.27
N THR A 222 -23.81 -5.01 16.95
CA THR A 222 -25.05 -4.58 16.28
C THR A 222 -24.95 -3.14 15.81
N MET A 223 -24.34 -2.27 16.61
CA MET A 223 -24.03 -0.91 16.17
C MET A 223 -23.01 -0.92 15.04
N TYR A 224 -21.97 -1.75 15.12
CA TYR A 224 -20.99 -1.89 14.04
C TYR A 224 -21.65 -2.29 12.71
N GLU A 225 -22.46 -3.35 12.69
CA GLU A 225 -23.17 -3.82 11.51
C GLU A 225 -24.06 -2.72 10.92
N HIS A 226 -24.83 -2.02 11.76
CA HIS A 226 -25.68 -0.92 11.32
C HIS A 226 -24.90 0.21 10.62
N GLU A 227 -23.75 0.60 11.17
CA GLU A 227 -22.92 1.65 10.58
C GLU A 227 -22.24 1.17 9.28
N MET A 228 -21.81 -0.09 9.21
CA MET A 228 -21.23 -0.68 8.00
C MET A 228 -22.27 -0.84 6.88
N ASP A 229 -23.51 -1.19 7.21
CA ASP A 229 -24.60 -1.34 6.24
C ASP A 229 -25.19 0.01 5.76
N SER A 230 -24.80 1.12 6.40
CA SER A 230 -25.31 2.45 6.06
C SER A 230 -24.89 2.93 4.68
N TYR A 231 -23.77 2.42 4.15
CA TYR A 231 -23.25 2.78 2.82
C TYR A 231 -22.84 1.54 2.03
N LYS A 232 -22.84 1.67 0.70
CA LYS A 232 -22.29 0.64 -0.19
C LYS A 232 -20.78 0.52 -0.01
N GLU A 233 -20.24 -0.68 -0.23
CA GLU A 233 -18.81 -0.98 -0.10
C GLU A 233 -17.91 -0.01 -0.88
N THR A 234 -18.30 0.39 -2.09
CA THR A 234 -17.52 1.34 -2.90
C THR A 234 -17.40 2.71 -2.24
N ILE A 235 -18.44 3.17 -1.53
CA ILE A 235 -18.44 4.43 -0.80
C ILE A 235 -17.60 4.30 0.48
N LEU A 236 -17.72 3.16 1.18
CA LEU A 236 -16.90 2.86 2.36
C LEU A 236 -15.41 2.82 2.00
N ALA A 237 -15.04 2.21 0.87
CA ALA A 237 -13.67 2.19 0.34
C ALA A 237 -13.13 3.63 0.17
N CYS A 238 -13.93 4.54 -0.40
CA CYS A 238 -13.57 5.95 -0.50
C CYS A 238 -13.43 6.64 0.87
N GLY A 239 -14.21 6.23 1.87
CA GLY A 239 -14.08 6.72 3.24
C GLY A 239 -12.70 6.43 3.85
N PHE A 240 -12.10 5.28 3.54
CA PHE A 240 -10.74 4.95 3.98
C PHE A 240 -9.67 5.83 3.31
N ILE A 241 -9.89 6.32 2.09
CA ILE A 241 -9.01 7.33 1.46
C ILE A 241 -8.97 8.60 2.32
N GLY A 242 -10.13 9.02 2.83
CA GLY A 242 -10.27 10.19 3.69
C GLY A 242 -9.60 10.02 5.06
N GLN A 243 -9.54 8.79 5.59
CA GLN A 243 -8.82 8.50 6.83
C GLN A 243 -8.11 7.14 6.79
N PRO A 244 -6.87 7.09 6.24
CA PRO A 244 -6.09 5.85 6.15
C PRO A 244 -5.76 5.23 7.52
N LYS A 245 -5.70 6.06 8.57
CA LYS A 245 -5.37 5.63 9.94
C LYS A 245 -6.37 4.65 10.56
N LEU A 246 -7.55 4.52 9.95
CA LEU A 246 -8.54 3.49 10.33
C LEU A 246 -8.03 2.08 10.02
N LEU A 247 -7.26 1.90 8.94
CA LEU A 247 -6.73 0.59 8.53
C LEU A 247 -5.28 0.40 8.94
N ARG A 248 -4.45 1.43 8.79
CA ARG A 248 -2.99 1.34 8.93
C ARG A 248 -2.43 2.40 9.88
N GLN A 249 -1.43 2.06 10.68
CA GLN A 249 -0.70 2.98 11.54
C GLN A 249 0.79 2.79 11.35
N HIS A 250 1.60 3.85 11.42
CA HIS A 250 3.06 3.69 11.42
C HIS A 250 3.59 3.60 12.84
N LYS A 251 4.45 2.62 13.10
CA LYS A 251 5.21 2.54 14.35
C LYS A 251 6.67 2.31 14.01
N GLY A 252 7.51 3.32 14.28
CA GLY A 252 8.94 3.25 13.96
C GLY A 252 9.24 3.09 12.47
N GLY A 253 8.42 3.67 11.59
CA GLY A 253 8.58 3.58 10.13
C GLY A 253 8.00 2.30 9.50
N ILE A 254 7.44 1.39 10.29
CA ILE A 254 6.81 0.17 9.80
C ILE A 254 5.28 0.34 9.83
N VAL A 255 4.61 -0.08 8.77
CA VAL A 255 3.15 -0.10 8.67
C VAL A 255 2.58 -1.27 9.49
N ILE A 256 1.69 -0.96 10.42
CA ILE A 256 1.00 -1.90 11.30
C ILE A 256 -0.50 -1.85 11.03
N PRO A 257 -1.17 -3.01 10.83
CA PRO A 257 -2.62 -3.06 10.70
C PRO A 257 -3.32 -2.75 12.04
N THR A 258 -4.44 -2.03 11.97
CA THR A 258 -5.28 -1.75 13.13
C THR A 258 -6.15 -2.94 13.53
N GLU A 259 -6.72 -2.90 14.73
CA GLU A 259 -7.76 -3.84 15.18
C GLU A 259 -8.97 -3.84 14.22
N PHE A 260 -9.26 -2.70 13.58
CA PHE A 260 -10.31 -2.58 12.58
C PHE A 260 -9.98 -3.38 11.32
N ALA A 261 -8.75 -3.26 10.80
CA ALA A 261 -8.30 -4.05 9.65
C ALA A 261 -8.32 -5.56 9.94
N VAL A 262 -7.93 -5.97 11.15
CA VAL A 262 -8.02 -7.37 11.59
C VAL A 262 -9.47 -7.86 11.60
N HIS A 263 -10.41 -7.04 12.05
CA HIS A 263 -11.83 -7.42 12.05
C HIS A 263 -12.43 -7.43 10.63
N LEU A 264 -12.04 -6.51 9.76
CA LEU A 264 -12.46 -6.47 8.36
C LEU A 264 -11.94 -7.68 7.58
N LYS A 265 -10.73 -8.16 7.86
CA LYS A 265 -10.20 -9.40 7.28
C LYS A 265 -11.15 -10.59 7.48
N GLU A 266 -11.74 -10.72 8.67
CA GLU A 266 -12.61 -11.85 9.01
C GLU A 266 -14.06 -11.64 8.53
N THR A 267 -14.56 -10.40 8.50
CA THR A 267 -15.96 -10.10 8.18
C THR A 267 -16.19 -9.73 6.72
N HIS A 268 -15.36 -8.84 6.16
CA HIS A 268 -15.51 -8.25 4.83
C HIS A 268 -14.14 -8.13 4.12
N PRO A 269 -13.49 -9.26 3.77
CA PRO A 269 -12.18 -9.26 3.12
C PRO A 269 -12.17 -8.50 1.77
N GLY A 270 -13.29 -8.52 1.04
CA GLY A 270 -13.46 -7.77 -0.21
C GLY A 270 -13.39 -6.25 -0.02
N LEU A 271 -14.05 -5.72 1.00
CA LEU A 271 -13.98 -4.30 1.34
C LEU A 271 -12.56 -3.89 1.76
N LEU A 272 -11.87 -4.73 2.53
CA LEU A 272 -10.50 -4.46 2.95
C LEU A 272 -9.55 -4.37 1.74
N VAL A 273 -9.65 -5.31 0.80
CA VAL A 273 -8.86 -5.28 -0.44
C VAL A 273 -9.20 -4.05 -1.27
N ALA A 274 -10.49 -3.75 -1.48
CA ALA A 274 -10.92 -2.58 -2.24
C ALA A 274 -10.43 -1.25 -1.59
N ALA A 275 -10.47 -1.15 -0.26
CA ALA A 275 -9.96 -0.01 0.47
C ALA A 275 -8.44 0.16 0.29
N THR A 276 -7.66 -0.92 0.36
CA THR A 276 -6.21 -0.84 0.16
C THR A 276 -5.85 -0.49 -1.28
N VAL A 277 -6.57 -1.02 -2.28
CA VAL A 277 -6.41 -0.59 -3.70
C VAL A 277 -6.72 0.90 -3.85
N ALA A 278 -7.81 1.38 -3.25
CA ALA A 278 -8.16 2.79 -3.26
C ALA A 278 -7.11 3.68 -2.59
N LEU A 279 -6.48 3.21 -1.50
CA LEU A 279 -5.36 3.90 -0.86
C LEU A 279 -4.13 3.96 -1.78
N HIS A 280 -3.82 2.88 -2.50
CA HIS A 280 -2.67 2.82 -3.40
C HIS A 280 -2.84 3.79 -4.57
N GLU A 281 -3.99 3.75 -5.25
CA GLU A 281 -4.31 4.64 -6.38
C GLU A 281 -4.29 6.13 -6.00
N ASN A 282 -4.51 6.46 -4.72
CA ASN A 282 -4.46 7.84 -4.22
C ASN A 282 -3.12 8.21 -3.55
N SER A 283 -2.07 7.43 -3.79
CA SER A 283 -0.72 7.63 -3.23
C SER A 283 -0.71 7.74 -1.70
N LYS A 284 -1.64 7.04 -1.04
CA LYS A 284 -1.72 6.96 0.43
C LYS A 284 -1.00 5.74 0.99
N ILE A 285 -0.63 4.77 0.17
CA ILE A 285 0.18 3.61 0.55
C ILE A 285 0.99 3.20 -0.68
N GLU A 286 2.28 2.90 -0.48
CA GLU A 286 3.12 2.36 -1.55
C GLU A 286 2.88 0.86 -1.74
N LEU A 287 3.27 0.29 -2.88
CA LEU A 287 3.09 -1.15 -3.15
C LEU A 287 3.80 -2.03 -2.10
N GLU A 288 5.04 -1.68 -1.75
CA GLU A 288 5.81 -2.39 -0.71
C GLU A 288 5.21 -2.24 0.70
N GLU A 289 4.65 -1.06 0.99
CA GLU A 289 3.91 -0.83 2.23
C GLU A 289 2.64 -1.66 2.30
N ALA A 290 1.93 -1.85 1.18
CA ALA A 290 0.76 -2.72 1.11
C ALA A 290 1.12 -4.21 1.28
N ASP A 291 2.22 -4.65 0.68
CA ASP A 291 2.75 -6.01 0.84
C ASP A 291 3.09 -6.31 2.30
N THR A 292 3.81 -5.40 2.97
CA THR A 292 4.14 -5.53 4.40
C THR A 292 2.89 -5.49 5.28
N PHE A 293 1.92 -4.63 4.95
CA PHE A 293 0.64 -4.56 5.65
C PHE A 293 -0.11 -5.90 5.63
N PHE A 294 -0.29 -6.52 4.46
CA PHE A 294 -1.01 -7.81 4.37
C PHE A 294 -0.23 -8.97 4.99
N LYS A 295 1.10 -9.00 4.84
CA LYS A 295 1.95 -10.02 5.51
C LYS A 295 1.80 -9.95 7.03
N LEU A 296 1.84 -8.74 7.60
CA LEU A 296 1.69 -8.53 9.04
C LEU A 296 0.26 -8.81 9.53
N LEU A 297 -0.75 -8.49 8.72
CA LEU A 297 -2.16 -8.74 9.02
C LEU A 297 -2.49 -10.24 9.12
N CYS A 298 -1.94 -11.04 8.22
CA CYS A 298 -2.17 -12.49 8.20
C CYS A 298 -1.27 -13.26 9.17
N ARG A 299 -0.22 -12.62 9.74
CA ARG A 299 0.75 -13.25 10.67
C ARG A 299 1.38 -14.52 10.09
N ASN A 300 1.60 -14.54 8.77
CA ASN A 300 2.16 -15.72 8.11
C ASN A 300 3.66 -15.84 8.43
N SER A 301 4.15 -17.09 8.50
CA SER A 301 5.58 -17.37 8.59
C SER A 301 6.30 -16.77 7.38
N GLU A 302 7.58 -16.44 7.53
CA GLU A 302 8.38 -15.61 6.60
C GLU A 302 8.37 -16.05 5.11
N ASN A 303 7.83 -17.24 4.80
CA ASN A 303 7.91 -17.85 3.47
C ASN A 303 6.57 -18.08 2.75
N THR A 304 5.40 -17.81 3.34
CA THR A 304 4.11 -18.00 2.63
C THR A 304 3.39 -16.69 2.35
N ILE A 305 3.03 -16.47 1.08
CA ILE A 305 2.27 -15.30 0.66
C ILE A 305 0.78 -15.52 0.97
N PRO A 306 0.15 -14.66 1.80
CA PRO A 306 -1.25 -14.81 2.15
C PRO A 306 -2.15 -14.69 0.92
N GLN A 307 -3.27 -15.43 0.91
CA GLN A 307 -4.25 -15.33 -0.18
C GLN A 307 -4.77 -13.89 -0.35
N LEU A 308 -5.03 -13.18 0.75
CA LEU A 308 -5.52 -11.80 0.71
C LEU A 308 -4.56 -10.82 0.02
N LEU A 309 -3.25 -11.11 0.04
CA LEU A 309 -2.26 -10.32 -0.69
C LEU A 309 -2.35 -10.60 -2.20
N VAL A 310 -2.58 -11.86 -2.58
CA VAL A 310 -2.84 -12.22 -3.99
C VAL A 310 -4.13 -11.57 -4.47
N ASP A 311 -5.21 -11.59 -3.67
CA ASP A 311 -6.46 -10.93 -4.01
C ASP A 311 -6.28 -9.40 -4.17
N PHE A 312 -5.39 -8.79 -3.37
CA PHE A 312 -5.01 -7.38 -3.53
C PHE A 312 -4.29 -7.12 -4.86
N TRP A 313 -3.30 -7.94 -5.23
CA TRP A 313 -2.63 -7.80 -6.52
C TRP A 313 -3.60 -8.02 -7.69
N GLU A 314 -4.47 -9.04 -7.61
CA GLU A 314 -5.52 -9.30 -8.60
C GLU A 314 -6.48 -8.11 -8.74
N ALA A 315 -6.89 -7.50 -7.63
CA ALA A 315 -7.75 -6.31 -7.64
C ALA A 315 -7.02 -5.07 -8.17
N LEU A 316 -5.74 -4.90 -7.83
CA LEU A 316 -4.92 -3.79 -8.32
C LEU A 316 -4.67 -3.90 -9.82
N LEU A 317 -4.45 -5.11 -10.37
CA LEU A 317 -4.33 -5.34 -11.81
C LEU A 317 -5.57 -4.89 -12.60
N VAL A 318 -6.76 -4.86 -11.99
CA VAL A 318 -7.99 -4.39 -12.65
C VAL A 318 -8.02 -2.86 -12.79
N VAL A 319 -7.35 -2.14 -11.89
CA VAL A 319 -7.44 -0.67 -11.80
C VAL A 319 -6.14 0.02 -12.26
N CYS A 320 -5.01 -0.68 -12.20
CA CYS A 320 -3.69 -0.13 -12.46
C CYS A 320 -3.58 0.46 -13.88
N SER A 321 -3.09 1.70 -13.94
CA SER A 321 -2.88 2.45 -15.19
C SER A 321 -1.41 2.63 -15.57
N GLN A 322 -0.47 2.29 -14.68
CA GLN A 322 0.96 2.47 -14.88
C GLN A 322 1.60 1.19 -15.42
N GLU A 323 2.28 1.27 -16.58
CA GLU A 323 2.83 0.08 -17.26
C GLU A 323 3.96 -0.61 -16.48
N GLU A 324 4.82 0.16 -15.78
CA GLU A 324 5.95 -0.38 -15.01
C GLU A 324 5.45 -1.24 -13.83
N THR A 325 4.51 -0.71 -13.05
CA THR A 325 3.91 -1.43 -11.92
C THR A 325 3.03 -2.58 -12.39
N LEU A 326 2.39 -2.45 -13.56
CA LEU A 326 1.60 -3.52 -14.17
C LEU A 326 2.47 -4.76 -14.48
N GLN A 327 3.62 -4.60 -15.14
CA GLN A 327 4.49 -5.75 -15.45
C GLN A 327 5.04 -6.40 -14.18
N GLU A 328 5.42 -5.59 -13.19
CA GLU A 328 5.87 -6.09 -11.89
C GLU A 328 4.76 -6.90 -11.18
N LEU A 329 3.52 -6.39 -11.14
CA LEU A 329 2.38 -7.08 -10.55
C LEU A 329 2.06 -8.39 -11.29
N LEU A 330 2.07 -8.39 -12.63
CA LEU A 330 1.85 -9.59 -13.43
C LEU A 330 2.90 -10.66 -13.12
N LEU A 331 4.16 -10.28 -12.94
CA LEU A 331 5.23 -11.19 -12.56
C LEU A 331 5.05 -11.73 -11.13
N ARG A 332 4.67 -10.88 -10.16
CA ARG A 332 4.38 -11.29 -8.77
C ARG A 332 3.25 -12.31 -8.72
N VAL A 333 2.13 -12.02 -9.38
CA VAL A 333 0.96 -12.92 -9.45
C VAL A 333 1.33 -14.24 -10.14
N THR A 334 2.01 -14.18 -11.28
CA THR A 334 2.49 -15.38 -12.00
C THR A 334 3.39 -16.24 -11.11
N SER A 335 4.34 -15.63 -10.40
CA SER A 335 5.25 -16.34 -9.51
C SER A 335 4.52 -17.08 -8.40
N GLN A 336 3.45 -16.50 -7.85
CA GLN A 336 2.66 -17.15 -6.82
C GLN A 336 1.81 -18.29 -7.34
N TYR A 337 1.14 -18.13 -8.48
CA TYR A 337 0.41 -19.25 -9.08
C TYR A 337 1.36 -20.41 -9.39
N VAL A 338 2.52 -20.13 -9.99
CA VAL A 338 3.52 -21.16 -10.29
C VAL A 338 4.02 -21.86 -9.03
N TRP A 339 4.34 -21.09 -7.99
CA TRP A 339 4.81 -21.66 -6.74
C TRP A 339 3.75 -22.59 -6.12
N ARG A 340 2.48 -22.18 -6.07
CA ARG A 340 1.38 -23.00 -5.53
C ARG A 340 1.14 -24.27 -6.34
N ILE A 341 1.12 -24.17 -7.67
CA ILE A 341 0.94 -25.30 -8.58
C ILE A 341 2.11 -26.29 -8.41
N SER A 342 3.35 -25.81 -8.41
CA SER A 342 4.55 -26.66 -8.29
C SER A 342 4.66 -27.35 -6.93
N LYS A 343 4.18 -26.70 -5.85
CA LYS A 343 4.16 -27.27 -4.50
C LYS A 343 2.89 -28.04 -4.15
N GLN A 344 1.90 -28.05 -5.05
CA GLN A 344 0.56 -28.62 -4.79
C GLN A 344 -0.03 -28.05 -3.49
N GLN A 345 0.02 -26.73 -3.34
CA GLN A 345 -0.50 -26.05 -2.17
C GLN A 345 -1.77 -25.28 -2.52
N LEU A 346 -2.84 -25.52 -1.74
CA LEU A 346 -4.09 -24.80 -1.88
C LEU A 346 -4.01 -23.40 -1.23
N PRO A 347 -4.81 -22.44 -1.73
CA PRO A 347 -4.99 -21.14 -1.07
C PRO A 347 -5.40 -21.31 0.40
N GLU A 348 -4.83 -20.47 1.27
CA GLU A 348 -5.14 -20.48 2.72
C GLU A 348 -6.62 -20.15 3.00
N THR A 349 -7.19 -19.25 2.20
CA THR A 349 -8.60 -18.86 2.24
C THR A 349 -9.19 -18.93 0.84
N LYS A 350 -10.53 -18.91 0.74
CA LYS A 350 -11.21 -18.84 -0.55
C LYS A 350 -10.81 -17.55 -1.28
N PRO A 351 -10.33 -17.60 -2.53
CA PRO A 351 -10.04 -16.41 -3.33
C PRO A 351 -11.28 -15.51 -3.48
N LEU A 352 -11.05 -14.20 -3.55
CA LEU A 352 -12.15 -13.24 -3.70
C LEU A 352 -12.75 -13.22 -5.11
N LYS A 353 -11.93 -13.48 -6.12
CA LYS A 353 -12.34 -13.50 -7.53
C LYS A 353 -12.02 -14.84 -8.15
N THR A 354 -12.97 -15.32 -8.95
CA THR A 354 -12.77 -16.51 -9.79
C THR A 354 -12.05 -16.15 -11.07
N THR A 355 -11.59 -17.16 -11.82
CA THR A 355 -10.99 -16.95 -13.15
C THR A 355 -11.96 -16.21 -14.09
N GLU A 356 -13.25 -16.57 -14.06
CA GLU A 356 -14.29 -15.91 -14.88
C GLU A 356 -14.48 -14.45 -14.47
N ASP A 357 -14.48 -14.15 -13.17
CA ASP A 357 -14.58 -12.78 -12.68
C ASP A 357 -13.41 -11.92 -13.18
N LEU A 358 -12.19 -12.47 -13.17
CA LEU A 358 -10.99 -11.77 -13.63
C LEU A 358 -11.01 -11.51 -15.13
N ILE A 359 -11.38 -12.50 -15.94
CA ILE A 359 -11.54 -12.37 -17.41
C ILE A 359 -12.56 -11.28 -17.75
N ASN A 360 -13.67 -11.22 -17.00
CA ASN A 360 -14.71 -10.21 -17.22
C ASN A 360 -14.33 -8.83 -16.66
N SER A 361 -13.35 -8.75 -15.74
CA SER A 361 -12.98 -7.50 -15.06
C SER A 361 -11.89 -6.71 -15.77
N CYS A 362 -10.92 -7.34 -16.44
CA CYS A 362 -9.85 -6.62 -17.13
C CYS A 362 -9.25 -7.38 -18.33
N SER A 363 -8.59 -6.65 -19.22
CA SER A 363 -7.95 -7.20 -20.44
C SER A 363 -6.67 -7.99 -20.17
N HIS A 364 -6.19 -8.01 -18.93
CA HIS A 364 -4.98 -8.72 -18.54
C HIS A 364 -5.21 -10.23 -18.30
N PHE A 365 -6.48 -10.65 -18.24
CA PHE A 365 -6.90 -12.05 -18.18
C PHE A 365 -7.66 -12.39 -19.46
N GLY A 366 -7.08 -13.27 -20.30
CA GLY A 366 -7.64 -13.68 -21.58
C GLY A 366 -8.60 -14.87 -21.45
N LEU A 367 -9.51 -15.01 -22.42
CA LEU A 367 -10.34 -16.21 -22.54
C LEU A 367 -9.45 -17.43 -22.77
N ILE A 368 -9.68 -18.49 -22.00
CA ILE A 368 -8.95 -19.75 -22.14
C ILE A 368 -9.40 -20.42 -23.44
N PHE A 369 -8.45 -20.75 -24.31
CA PHE A 369 -8.77 -21.34 -25.61
C PHE A 369 -9.26 -22.79 -25.48
N PRO A 370 -10.19 -23.24 -26.36
CA PRO A 370 -10.75 -24.60 -26.30
C PRO A 370 -9.70 -25.72 -26.37
N TRP A 371 -8.60 -25.49 -27.09
CA TRP A 371 -7.50 -26.45 -27.20
C TRP A 371 -6.75 -26.63 -25.87
N VAL A 372 -6.69 -25.61 -25.02
CA VAL A 372 -6.12 -25.68 -23.66
C VAL A 372 -6.99 -26.57 -22.78
N THR A 373 -8.31 -26.38 -22.83
CA THR A 373 -9.27 -27.22 -22.10
C THR A 373 -9.21 -28.69 -22.55
N SER A 374 -8.99 -28.93 -23.85
CA SER A 374 -8.82 -30.28 -24.40
C SER A 374 -7.61 -31.00 -23.79
N ILE A 375 -6.45 -30.33 -23.66
CA ILE A 375 -5.25 -30.89 -23.02
C ILE A 375 -5.51 -31.24 -21.55
N MET A 376 -6.21 -30.36 -20.83
CA MET A 376 -6.52 -30.56 -19.41
C MET A 376 -7.51 -31.70 -19.17
N SER A 377 -8.46 -31.92 -20.09
CA SER A 377 -9.49 -32.98 -19.97
C SER A 377 -8.96 -34.42 -20.04
N MET A 378 -7.71 -34.60 -20.50
CA MET A 378 -7.02 -35.90 -20.55
C MET A 378 -6.35 -36.28 -19.21
N GLY A 379 -6.38 -35.40 -18.19
CA GLY A 379 -5.82 -35.65 -16.86
C GLY A 379 -6.72 -36.50 -15.96
N SER A 380 -6.15 -37.13 -14.93
CA SER A 380 -6.91 -37.93 -13.95
C SER A 380 -7.82 -37.05 -13.08
N PRO A 381 -9.00 -37.55 -12.65
CA PRO A 381 -10.00 -36.78 -11.90
C PRO A 381 -9.59 -36.35 -10.48
N SER A 382 -8.38 -36.68 -10.02
CA SER A 382 -7.82 -36.25 -8.72
C SER A 382 -7.28 -34.82 -8.71
N ASP A 383 -7.11 -34.17 -9.87
CA ASP A 383 -6.54 -32.81 -9.99
C ASP A 383 -7.55 -31.66 -9.76
N LYS A 384 -8.75 -31.98 -9.24
CA LYS A 384 -9.85 -31.01 -9.15
C LYS A 384 -9.59 -29.83 -8.20
N ASP A 385 -8.72 -29.99 -7.20
CA ASP A 385 -8.54 -28.97 -6.17
C ASP A 385 -7.57 -27.85 -6.58
N TYR A 386 -6.72 -28.04 -7.61
CA TYR A 386 -5.78 -27.01 -8.11
C TYR A 386 -6.27 -26.30 -9.38
N CYS A 387 -7.51 -26.55 -9.78
CA CYS A 387 -8.06 -26.11 -11.06
C CYS A 387 -8.06 -24.58 -11.22
N GLU A 388 -8.24 -23.84 -10.12
CA GLU A 388 -8.43 -22.39 -10.19
C GLU A 388 -7.12 -21.63 -10.43
N ASP A 389 -6.04 -21.90 -9.68
CA ASP A 389 -4.74 -21.25 -9.92
C ASP A 389 -4.18 -21.60 -11.31
N VAL A 390 -4.41 -22.83 -11.78
CA VAL A 390 -4.06 -23.25 -13.15
C VAL A 390 -4.86 -22.46 -14.19
N SER A 391 -6.17 -22.32 -13.99
CA SER A 391 -7.04 -21.57 -14.91
C SER A 391 -6.70 -20.09 -14.92
N LYS A 392 -6.41 -19.48 -13.76
CA LYS A 392 -5.94 -18.09 -13.65
C LYS A 392 -4.62 -17.89 -14.37
N LEU A 393 -3.65 -18.80 -14.21
CA LEU A 393 -2.37 -18.74 -14.91
C LEU A 393 -2.54 -18.91 -16.43
N GLN A 394 -3.35 -19.88 -16.88
CA GLN A 394 -3.65 -20.08 -18.29
C GLN A 394 -4.32 -18.84 -18.91
N SER A 395 -5.30 -18.26 -18.22
CA SER A 395 -5.96 -17.02 -18.65
C SER A 395 -4.98 -15.86 -18.77
N LEU A 396 -4.08 -15.69 -17.80
CA LEU A 396 -3.05 -14.65 -17.83
C LEU A 396 -2.09 -14.83 -19.01
N LEU A 397 -1.66 -16.07 -19.31
CA LEU A 397 -0.82 -16.39 -20.46
C LEU A 397 -1.54 -16.25 -21.82
N CYS A 398 -2.86 -16.48 -21.84
CA CYS A 398 -3.70 -16.22 -23.01
C CYS A 398 -3.88 -14.71 -23.29
N SER A 399 -3.54 -13.84 -22.33
CA SER A 399 -3.53 -12.39 -22.55
C SER A 399 -2.26 -11.94 -23.29
N GLN A 400 -2.34 -10.79 -23.98
CA GLN A 400 -1.17 -10.13 -24.56
C GLN A 400 -0.41 -9.24 -23.56
N SER A 401 -0.83 -9.22 -22.29
CA SER A 401 -0.38 -8.21 -21.33
C SER A 401 0.95 -8.55 -20.67
N ILE A 402 1.23 -9.83 -20.40
CA ILE A 402 2.50 -10.24 -19.77
C ILE A 402 3.63 -10.33 -20.79
N ASN A 403 4.80 -9.78 -20.49
CA ASN A 403 6.00 -10.05 -21.27
C ASN A 403 6.53 -11.47 -20.96
N ILE A 404 6.49 -12.36 -21.96
CA ILE A 404 6.87 -13.76 -21.77
C ILE A 404 8.36 -13.93 -21.55
N ASP A 405 9.20 -13.13 -22.21
CA ASP A 405 10.65 -13.25 -22.04
C ASP A 405 11.05 -13.06 -20.56
N SER A 406 10.37 -12.16 -19.84
CA SER A 406 10.54 -11.98 -18.40
C SER A 406 9.87 -13.06 -17.53
N ALA A 407 8.83 -13.71 -18.03
CA ALA A 407 8.07 -14.73 -17.29
C ALA A 407 8.68 -16.14 -17.40
N LEU A 408 9.48 -16.42 -18.45
CA LEU A 408 10.08 -17.74 -18.68
C LEU A 408 10.83 -18.32 -17.47
N PRO A 409 11.70 -17.58 -16.74
CA PRO A 409 12.39 -18.12 -15.57
C PRO A 409 11.44 -18.50 -14.43
N VAL A 410 10.31 -17.79 -14.33
CA VAL A 410 9.29 -18.04 -13.30
C VAL A 410 8.45 -19.27 -13.65
N LEU A 411 8.26 -19.57 -14.93
CA LEU A 411 7.47 -20.71 -15.42
C LEU A 411 8.28 -22.02 -15.50
N GLU A 412 9.62 -21.94 -15.46
CA GLU A 412 10.53 -23.09 -15.53
C GLU A 412 10.17 -24.24 -14.55
N PRO A 413 9.74 -24.00 -13.30
CA PRO A 413 9.37 -25.07 -12.37
C PRO A 413 8.18 -25.93 -12.82
N LEU A 414 7.34 -25.43 -13.73
CA LEU A 414 6.17 -26.15 -14.23
C LEU A 414 6.44 -26.92 -15.51
N THR A 415 7.64 -26.83 -16.06
CA THR A 415 7.98 -27.43 -17.37
C THR A 415 7.85 -28.96 -17.37
N GLU A 416 8.00 -29.59 -16.21
CA GLU A 416 7.87 -31.03 -16.00
C GLU A 416 6.48 -31.46 -15.47
N ALA A 417 5.58 -30.50 -15.19
CA ALA A 417 4.30 -30.72 -14.50
C ALA A 417 3.18 -31.28 -15.41
N GLY A 418 3.40 -32.45 -16.02
CA GLY A 418 2.36 -33.21 -16.74
C GLY A 418 1.62 -32.40 -17.81
N ASN A 419 0.27 -32.44 -17.76
CA ASN A 419 -0.60 -31.72 -18.70
C ASN A 419 -0.60 -30.21 -18.46
N VAL A 420 -0.47 -29.75 -17.21
CA VAL A 420 -0.37 -28.32 -16.87
C VAL A 420 0.89 -27.72 -17.49
N GLY A 421 2.03 -28.39 -17.31
CA GLY A 421 3.29 -28.00 -17.94
C GLY A 421 3.21 -27.96 -19.46
N LEU A 422 2.54 -28.95 -20.08
CA LEU A 422 2.30 -28.94 -21.52
C LEU A 422 1.49 -27.72 -21.96
N THR A 423 0.41 -27.36 -21.26
CA THR A 423 -0.39 -26.16 -21.63
C THR A 423 0.44 -24.88 -21.55
N ILE A 424 1.25 -24.73 -20.49
CA ILE A 424 2.08 -23.54 -20.27
C ILE A 424 3.16 -23.42 -21.35
N HIS A 425 3.85 -24.52 -21.67
CA HIS A 425 4.85 -24.56 -22.75
C HIS A 425 4.26 -24.15 -24.08
N VAL A 426 3.15 -24.78 -24.47
CA VAL A 426 2.51 -24.50 -25.76
C VAL A 426 2.05 -23.05 -25.82
N LEU A 427 1.48 -22.48 -24.74
CA LEU A 427 1.11 -21.06 -24.67
C LEU A 427 2.34 -20.14 -24.80
N CYS A 428 3.45 -20.47 -24.14
CA CYS A 428 4.69 -19.69 -24.22
C CYS A 428 5.31 -19.74 -25.62
N ASP A 429 5.46 -20.94 -26.19
CA ASP A 429 6.02 -21.15 -27.53
C ASP A 429 5.20 -20.43 -28.60
N THR A 430 3.87 -20.48 -28.47
CA THR A 430 2.95 -19.77 -29.38
C THR A 430 3.21 -18.27 -29.37
N ARG A 431 3.36 -17.67 -28.19
CA ARG A 431 3.60 -16.23 -28.07
C ARG A 431 5.03 -15.81 -28.42
N LEU A 432 5.99 -16.73 -28.37
CA LEU A 432 7.34 -16.55 -28.89
C LEU A 432 7.43 -16.80 -30.42
N GLY A 433 6.32 -17.15 -31.07
CA GLY A 433 6.28 -17.45 -32.51
C GLY A 433 6.86 -18.82 -32.89
N LYS A 434 7.12 -19.69 -31.91
CA LYS A 434 7.71 -21.03 -32.08
C LYS A 434 6.64 -22.09 -32.33
N TYR A 435 5.81 -21.87 -33.34
CA TYR A 435 4.66 -22.74 -33.65
C TYR A 435 5.05 -24.20 -33.96
N GLU A 436 6.21 -24.44 -34.57
CA GLU A 436 6.66 -25.80 -34.88
C GLU A 436 6.98 -26.63 -33.63
N GLU A 437 7.62 -26.00 -32.62
CA GLU A 437 7.96 -26.64 -31.35
C GLU A 437 6.68 -27.00 -30.57
N ALA A 438 5.72 -26.07 -30.54
CA ALA A 438 4.41 -26.27 -29.96
C ALA A 438 3.66 -27.46 -30.59
N ILE A 439 3.64 -27.55 -31.92
CA ILE A 439 3.01 -28.66 -32.66
C ILE A 439 3.69 -30.00 -32.35
N ASP A 440 5.03 -30.03 -32.31
CA ASP A 440 5.78 -31.25 -32.01
C ASP A 440 5.47 -31.79 -30.61
N GLN A 441 5.33 -30.90 -29.61
CA GLN A 441 4.94 -31.24 -28.25
C GLN A 441 3.48 -31.72 -28.16
N LEU A 442 2.55 -31.02 -28.80
CA LEU A 442 1.14 -31.42 -28.85
C LEU A 442 0.96 -32.78 -29.49
N LEU A 443 1.53 -33.01 -30.66
CA LEU A 443 1.44 -34.31 -31.33
C LEU A 443 2.08 -35.45 -30.52
N LYS A 444 3.02 -35.15 -29.61
CA LYS A 444 3.73 -36.17 -28.80
C LYS A 444 2.92 -36.58 -27.57
N ARG A 445 2.20 -35.64 -26.95
CA ARG A 445 1.49 -35.85 -25.67
C ARG A 445 -0.03 -35.80 -25.80
N CYS A 446 -0.58 -34.92 -26.62
CA CYS A 446 -2.02 -34.69 -26.80
C CYS A 446 -2.38 -34.42 -28.28
N PRO A 447 -2.36 -35.45 -29.16
CA PRO A 447 -2.63 -35.28 -30.59
C PRO A 447 -4.02 -34.72 -30.92
N ASP A 448 -5.04 -35.01 -30.11
CA ASP A 448 -6.40 -34.46 -30.28
C ASP A 448 -6.44 -32.91 -30.23
N ALA A 449 -5.60 -32.31 -29.38
CA ALA A 449 -5.54 -30.86 -29.22
C ALA A 449 -4.75 -30.16 -30.34
N ALA A 450 -3.94 -30.90 -31.11
CA ALA A 450 -3.08 -30.32 -32.14
C ALA A 450 -3.87 -29.68 -33.29
N VAL A 451 -5.00 -30.26 -33.67
CA VAL A 451 -5.86 -29.70 -34.73
C VAL A 451 -6.58 -28.47 -34.23
N LEU A 452 -7.16 -28.51 -33.02
CA LEU A 452 -7.83 -27.34 -32.41
C LEU A 452 -6.86 -26.17 -32.18
N TYR A 453 -5.64 -26.46 -31.74
CA TYR A 453 -4.57 -25.49 -31.61
C TYR A 453 -4.26 -24.83 -32.95
N ALA A 454 -4.05 -25.65 -33.98
CA ALA A 454 -3.75 -25.18 -35.31
C ALA A 454 -4.88 -24.28 -35.85
N GLN A 455 -6.16 -24.70 -35.72
CA GLN A 455 -7.34 -23.91 -36.18
C GLN A 455 -7.38 -22.52 -35.53
N HIS A 456 -6.94 -22.43 -34.28
CA HIS A 456 -7.02 -21.20 -33.52
C HIS A 456 -5.81 -20.27 -33.75
N GLU A 457 -4.59 -20.80 -33.66
CA GLU A 457 -3.33 -20.03 -33.61
C GLU A 457 -2.64 -19.85 -34.97
N LEU A 458 -2.79 -20.82 -35.89
CA LEU A 458 -2.13 -20.75 -37.21
C LEU A 458 -2.97 -19.92 -38.19
N LYS A 459 -3.00 -18.61 -37.97
CA LYS A 459 -3.67 -17.62 -38.82
C LYS A 459 -2.66 -16.79 -39.62
N ASP A 460 -3.14 -16.23 -40.71
CA ASP A 460 -2.37 -15.40 -41.66
C ASP A 460 -1.01 -15.99 -42.03
N ASP A 461 0.10 -15.34 -41.66
CA ASP A 461 1.45 -15.72 -42.07
C ASP A 461 1.92 -17.07 -41.49
N SER A 462 1.37 -17.50 -40.34
CA SER A 462 1.69 -18.80 -39.73
C SER A 462 0.88 -19.97 -40.31
N ARG A 463 -0.08 -19.72 -41.21
CA ARG A 463 -0.86 -20.77 -41.90
C ARG A 463 0.04 -21.76 -42.66
N ALA A 464 1.18 -21.30 -43.18
CA ALA A 464 2.11 -22.17 -43.89
C ALA A 464 2.61 -23.34 -43.01
N VAL A 465 2.74 -23.13 -41.70
CA VAL A 465 3.17 -24.15 -40.73
C VAL A 465 2.18 -25.33 -40.69
N TRP A 466 0.91 -25.08 -40.99
CA TRP A 466 -0.10 -26.13 -41.06
C TRP A 466 0.23 -27.20 -42.10
N TRP A 467 0.51 -26.76 -43.32
CA TRP A 467 0.75 -27.67 -44.44
C TRP A 467 2.20 -28.14 -44.52
N ASN A 468 3.15 -27.34 -44.02
CA ASN A 468 4.57 -27.67 -44.07
C ASN A 468 5.04 -28.51 -42.88
N LYS A 469 4.35 -28.43 -41.73
CA LYS A 469 4.75 -29.14 -40.50
C LYS A 469 3.67 -30.09 -39.99
N LEU A 470 2.47 -29.60 -39.68
CA LEU A 470 1.42 -30.41 -39.03
C LEU A 470 0.97 -31.58 -39.91
N LEU A 471 0.65 -31.32 -41.18
CA LEU A 471 0.18 -32.35 -42.11
C LEU A 471 1.25 -33.44 -42.38
N PRO A 472 2.51 -33.11 -42.73
CA PRO A 472 3.56 -34.11 -42.92
C PRO A 472 3.86 -34.94 -41.66
N GLU A 473 3.85 -34.31 -40.49
CA GLU A 473 4.16 -35.00 -39.24
C GLU A 473 3.02 -35.94 -38.81
N LEU A 474 1.75 -35.54 -39.00
CA LEU A 474 0.60 -36.43 -38.82
C LEU A 474 0.64 -37.62 -39.79
N CYS A 475 0.95 -37.40 -41.07
CA CYS A 475 1.14 -38.48 -42.05
C CYS A 475 2.28 -39.44 -41.67
N LYS A 476 3.39 -38.92 -41.11
CA LYS A 476 4.49 -39.75 -40.62
C LYS A 476 4.10 -40.57 -39.39
N ARG A 477 3.46 -39.95 -38.39
CA ARG A 477 3.09 -40.64 -37.13
C ARG A 477 1.96 -41.65 -37.30
N THR A 478 0.96 -41.35 -38.14
CA THR A 478 -0.09 -42.33 -38.50
C THR A 478 0.48 -43.56 -39.22
N ARG A 479 1.47 -43.37 -40.12
CA ARG A 479 2.17 -44.49 -40.77
C ARG A 479 2.96 -45.35 -39.77
N LEU A 480 3.63 -44.73 -38.80
CA LEU A 480 4.44 -45.43 -37.79
C LEU A 480 3.58 -46.13 -36.73
N ALA A 481 2.43 -45.56 -36.37
CA ALA A 481 1.51 -46.11 -35.37
C ALA A 481 0.51 -47.13 -35.93
N GLY A 482 0.33 -47.20 -37.25
CA GLY A 482 -0.66 -48.09 -37.88
C GLY A 482 -2.11 -47.76 -37.47
N ASN A 483 -3.00 -48.76 -37.49
CA ASN A 483 -4.39 -48.61 -37.06
C ASN A 483 -4.56 -48.52 -35.53
N ASP A 484 -3.47 -48.55 -34.76
CA ASP A 484 -3.50 -48.69 -33.30
C ASP A 484 -3.75 -47.35 -32.57
N CYS A 485 -3.86 -46.23 -33.30
CA CYS A 485 -4.20 -44.92 -32.73
C CYS A 485 -5.31 -44.21 -33.54
N PRO A 486 -6.60 -44.46 -33.22
CA PRO A 486 -7.72 -43.88 -33.97
C PRO A 486 -7.75 -42.35 -33.90
N ILE A 487 -7.20 -41.77 -32.84
CA ILE A 487 -7.05 -40.33 -32.58
C ILE A 487 -6.18 -39.63 -33.64
N LEU A 488 -5.06 -40.24 -34.03
CA LEU A 488 -4.18 -39.66 -35.05
C LEU A 488 -4.84 -39.71 -36.44
N ILE A 489 -5.65 -40.74 -36.70
CA ILE A 489 -6.40 -40.89 -37.94
C ILE A 489 -7.56 -39.88 -38.02
N SER A 490 -8.28 -39.63 -36.92
CA SER A 490 -9.31 -38.59 -36.86
C SER A 490 -8.69 -37.20 -37.04
N SER A 491 -7.60 -36.91 -36.33
CA SER A 491 -6.85 -35.65 -36.45
C SER A 491 -6.34 -35.41 -37.87
N LEU A 492 -5.84 -36.46 -38.56
CA LEU A 492 -5.40 -36.37 -39.95
C LEU A 492 -6.59 -36.10 -40.90
N LYS A 493 -7.73 -36.77 -40.73
CA LYS A 493 -8.94 -36.52 -41.54
C LYS A 493 -9.45 -35.09 -41.37
N GLU A 494 -9.45 -34.58 -40.15
CA GLU A 494 -9.87 -33.20 -39.86
C GLU A 494 -8.90 -32.19 -40.48
N THR A 495 -7.59 -32.40 -40.30
CA THR A 495 -6.53 -31.60 -40.95
C THR A 495 -6.70 -31.58 -42.47
N LEU A 496 -6.99 -32.72 -43.10
CA LEU A 496 -7.22 -32.83 -44.54
C LEU A 496 -8.51 -32.15 -45.00
N SER A 497 -9.55 -32.10 -44.15
CA SER A 497 -10.78 -31.37 -44.47
C SER A 497 -10.54 -29.85 -44.53
N VAL A 498 -9.74 -29.32 -43.60
CA VAL A 498 -9.32 -27.90 -43.60
C VAL A 498 -8.45 -27.60 -44.82
N VAL A 499 -7.43 -28.44 -45.09
CA VAL A 499 -6.56 -28.31 -46.28
C VAL A 499 -7.38 -28.30 -47.57
N ALA A 500 -8.35 -29.20 -47.69
CA ALA A 500 -9.24 -29.28 -48.85
C ALA A 500 -10.18 -28.07 -49.00
N MET A 501 -10.43 -27.32 -47.92
CA MET A 501 -11.22 -26.09 -47.92
C MET A 501 -10.39 -24.81 -48.15
N GLU A 502 -9.11 -24.79 -47.78
CA GLU A 502 -8.28 -23.57 -47.84
C GLU A 502 -7.33 -23.52 -49.05
N LEU A 503 -6.73 -24.65 -49.46
CA LEU A 503 -5.75 -24.68 -50.55
C LEU A 503 -6.40 -24.86 -51.92
N GLU A 504 -5.69 -24.44 -52.98
CA GLU A 504 -6.01 -24.83 -54.34
C GLU A 504 -5.58 -26.28 -54.62
N LEU A 505 -6.29 -26.94 -55.54
CA LEU A 505 -6.04 -28.34 -55.89
C LEU A 505 -4.57 -28.61 -56.28
N ARG A 506 -3.92 -27.66 -56.97
CA ARG A 506 -2.52 -27.80 -57.39
C ARG A 506 -1.57 -27.82 -56.19
N ASP A 507 -1.79 -26.93 -55.24
CA ASP A 507 -0.97 -26.82 -54.04
C ASP A 507 -1.24 -27.99 -53.10
N PHE A 508 -2.49 -28.44 -52.99
CA PHE A 508 -2.83 -29.64 -52.23
C PHE A 508 -2.15 -30.89 -52.82
N LEU A 509 -2.15 -31.07 -54.14
CA LEU A 509 -1.44 -32.18 -54.79
C LEU A 509 0.07 -32.15 -54.52
N SER A 510 0.67 -30.96 -54.37
CA SER A 510 2.11 -30.82 -54.06
C SER A 510 2.48 -31.21 -52.63
N LEU A 511 1.50 -31.31 -51.72
CA LEU A 511 1.69 -31.65 -50.30
C LEU A 511 1.47 -33.13 -50.00
N LEU A 512 1.01 -33.92 -50.99
CA LEU A 512 0.76 -35.34 -50.80
C LEU A 512 2.08 -36.12 -50.69
N PRO A 513 2.14 -37.17 -49.85
CA PRO A 513 3.31 -38.02 -49.79
C PRO A 513 3.53 -38.75 -51.12
N GLU A 514 4.78 -38.79 -51.59
CA GLU A 514 5.19 -39.47 -52.84
C GLU A 514 5.13 -41.01 -52.77
N ASP A 515 4.56 -41.57 -51.71
CA ASP A 515 4.57 -43.00 -51.40
C ASP A 515 3.45 -43.79 -52.10
N GLY A 516 2.64 -43.14 -52.94
CA GLY A 516 1.61 -43.80 -53.75
C GLY A 516 0.32 -44.15 -53.01
N THR A 517 0.17 -43.77 -51.73
CA THR A 517 -1.02 -44.07 -50.91
C THR A 517 -2.16 -43.07 -51.14
N ALA A 518 -2.48 -42.78 -52.40
CA ALA A 518 -3.45 -41.74 -52.76
C ALA A 518 -4.89 -42.05 -52.32
N ALA A 519 -5.22 -43.34 -52.14
CA ALA A 519 -6.59 -43.79 -51.88
C ALA A 519 -7.23 -43.16 -50.63
N PHE A 520 -6.43 -42.90 -49.58
CA PHE A 520 -6.91 -42.25 -48.35
C PHE A 520 -7.25 -40.77 -48.56
N PHE A 521 -6.54 -40.10 -49.47
CA PHE A 521 -6.68 -38.66 -49.75
C PHE A 521 -7.74 -38.36 -50.82
N LEU A 522 -8.15 -39.36 -51.63
CA LEU A 522 -9.12 -39.20 -52.72
C LEU A 522 -10.43 -38.49 -52.33
N PRO A 523 -11.10 -38.81 -51.20
CA PRO A 523 -12.33 -38.12 -50.82
C PRO A 523 -12.14 -36.62 -50.61
N HIS A 524 -10.99 -36.23 -50.05
CA HIS A 524 -10.65 -34.82 -49.77
C HIS A 524 -10.23 -34.08 -51.03
N LEU A 525 -9.50 -34.72 -51.95
CA LEU A 525 -9.16 -34.17 -53.26
C LEU A 525 -10.41 -33.95 -54.12
N LEU A 526 -11.36 -34.90 -54.10
CA LEU A 526 -12.64 -34.76 -54.78
C LEU A 526 -13.43 -33.57 -54.22
N HIS A 527 -13.51 -33.44 -52.89
CA HIS A 527 -14.16 -32.30 -52.25
C HIS A 527 -13.50 -30.96 -52.64
N CYS A 528 -12.17 -30.89 -52.63
CA CYS A 528 -11.42 -29.70 -53.08
C CYS A 528 -11.71 -29.35 -54.55
N SER A 529 -11.79 -30.36 -55.42
CA SER A 529 -12.09 -30.18 -56.86
C SER A 529 -13.53 -29.71 -57.10
N GLN A 530 -14.49 -30.18 -56.30
CA GLN A 530 -15.90 -29.82 -56.40
C GLN A 530 -16.19 -28.41 -55.87
N ARG A 531 -15.35 -27.88 -54.97
CA ARG A 531 -15.43 -26.48 -54.51
C ARG A 531 -15.33 -25.48 -55.67
N LYS A 532 -14.44 -25.72 -56.65
CA LYS A 532 -14.28 -24.89 -57.85
C LYS A 532 -15.44 -25.02 -58.87
N LEU A 533 -16.34 -26.00 -58.71
CA LEU A 533 -17.53 -26.17 -59.56
C LEU A 533 -18.77 -25.42 -59.01
N LEU A 534 -18.71 -24.96 -57.74
CA LEU A 534 -19.81 -24.31 -57.01
C LEU A 534 -19.56 -22.82 -56.72
N THR A 535 -18.38 -22.30 -57.09
CA THR A 535 -18.06 -20.87 -57.17
C THR A 535 -17.95 -20.48 -58.63
#